data_AF-A0A6G5ACF0-F1
#
_entry.id   AF-A0A6G5ACF0-F1
#
_cell.length_a   1.000
_cell.length_b   1.000
_cell.length_c   1.000
_cell.angle_alpha   90.00
_cell.angle_beta   90.00
_cell.angle_gamma   90.00
#
_symmetry.space_group_name_H-M   'P 1'
#
loop_
_entity.id
_entity.type
_entity.pdbx_description
1 polymer ?
#
loop_
_entity_poly.entity_id
_entity_poly.type
_entity_poly.pdbx_seq_one_letter_code
_entity_poly.pdbx_strand_id
1 'polypeptide(L)'
;GVPYQVYVSHVEAIDNLYVHLATREPSEFTEMIQDAYANVAPLDPSLVHKDTVCLARFTEDSQLYRSLVVDCCQGACKVAFVDYGNHELKPASELFVIPPELLEEPAFAIHCDATSTGLDKDTFLEVTADQKLTCVFLQGVRHGVYVVMFDGLNGSKVTAPTANCVSYNGLPGYVPPTSTSYIQIQQLRLDPGCRHVMYVTYIESTEIFYAQLKEMADDIEQISTQLEAESSSLALLSPADIVPGLAVACRYEGTWYRGCSGPAWPTSPGLDR
;
A
#
# COMPACT_ATOMS: atom_id res chain seq x y z
N GLY A 1 -19.48 -3.83 4.39
CA GLY A 1 -18.31 -4.53 4.96
C GLY A 1 -18.60 -4.85 6.41
N VAL A 2 -17.75 -5.68 7.03
CA VAL A 2 -17.82 -6.00 8.46
C VAL A 2 -17.45 -4.74 9.27
N PRO A 3 -18.23 -4.38 10.30
CA PRO A 3 -17.89 -3.26 11.17
C PRO A 3 -16.79 -3.64 12.16
N TYR A 4 -15.84 -2.73 12.37
CA TYR A 4 -14.74 -2.85 13.33
C TYR A 4 -14.80 -1.71 14.35
N GLN A 5 -14.40 -2.01 15.58
CA GLN A 5 -14.18 -0.99 16.61
C GLN A 5 -12.73 -0.53 16.53
N VAL A 6 -12.49 0.78 16.45
CA VAL A 6 -11.17 1.37 16.25
C VAL A 6 -10.95 2.62 17.08
N TYR A 7 -9.68 2.99 17.27
CA TYR A 7 -9.24 4.28 17.78
C TYR A 7 -8.37 4.97 16.73
N VAL A 8 -8.48 6.29 16.59
CA VAL A 8 -7.58 7.06 15.72
C VAL A 8 -6.24 7.21 16.44
N SER A 9 -5.17 6.68 15.86
CA SER A 9 -3.83 6.69 16.48
C SER A 9 -3.00 7.88 16.01
N HIS A 10 -3.15 8.30 14.76
CA HIS A 10 -2.43 9.45 14.20
C HIS A 10 -3.15 10.05 13.00
N VAL A 11 -3.07 11.38 12.83
CA VAL A 11 -3.63 12.09 11.68
C VAL A 11 -2.61 13.07 11.11
N GLU A 12 -2.01 12.70 9.96
CA GLU A 12 -1.17 13.62 9.19
C GLU A 12 -2.06 14.49 8.28
N ALA A 13 -3.00 13.85 7.58
CA ALA A 13 -4.05 14.47 6.79
C ALA A 13 -5.30 13.58 6.75
N ILE A 14 -6.42 14.08 6.23
CA ILE A 14 -7.67 13.29 6.15
C ILE A 14 -7.52 12.08 5.21
N ASP A 15 -6.67 12.17 4.19
CA ASP A 15 -6.33 11.07 3.30
C ASP A 15 -5.06 10.32 3.74
N ASN A 16 -4.49 10.65 4.91
CA ASN A 16 -3.28 10.06 5.46
C ASN A 16 -3.37 10.03 6.99
N LEU A 17 -4.12 9.07 7.50
CA LEU A 17 -4.30 8.85 8.94
C LEU A 17 -4.14 7.38 9.28
N TYR A 18 -4.05 7.09 10.57
CA TYR A 18 -3.83 5.76 11.08
C TYR A 18 -4.81 5.44 12.20
N VAL A 19 -5.23 4.18 12.26
CA VAL A 19 -6.13 3.66 13.29
C VAL A 19 -5.59 2.38 13.90
N HIS A 20 -5.96 2.11 15.15
CA HIS A 20 -5.79 0.83 15.82
C HIS A 20 -7.12 0.11 15.92
N LEU A 21 -7.11 -1.21 15.77
CA LEU A 21 -8.28 -2.03 16.12
C LEU A 21 -8.38 -2.10 17.65
N ALA A 22 -9.56 -1.87 18.20
CA ALA A 22 -9.80 -1.98 19.65
C ALA A 22 -9.61 -3.41 20.20
N THR A 23 -9.48 -4.41 19.31
CA THR A 23 -9.19 -5.81 19.67
C THR A 23 -7.70 -6.14 19.64
N ARG A 24 -6.86 -5.18 19.23
CA ARG A 24 -5.44 -5.36 19.00
C ARG A 24 -4.72 -4.02 19.24
N GLU A 25 -4.62 -3.65 20.51
CA GLU A 25 -3.90 -2.44 20.90
C GLU A 25 -2.40 -2.72 21.08
N PRO A 26 -1.52 -1.76 20.78
CA PRO A 26 -0.08 -1.98 20.82
C PRO A 26 0.53 -1.94 22.23
N SER A 27 -0.21 -1.57 23.28
CA SER A 27 0.36 -1.28 24.61
C SER A 27 1.16 -2.43 25.21
N GLU A 28 0.59 -3.63 25.29
CA GLU A 28 1.28 -4.82 25.82
C GLU A 28 2.54 -5.18 25.01
N PHE A 29 2.48 -4.99 23.69
CA PHE A 29 3.60 -5.26 22.80
C PHE A 29 4.72 -4.21 22.98
N THR A 30 4.36 -2.93 23.10
CA THR A 30 5.29 -1.84 23.36
C THR A 30 5.98 -2.00 24.71
N GLU A 31 5.24 -2.39 25.76
CA GLU A 31 5.80 -2.70 27.09
C GLU A 31 6.82 -3.85 27.00
N MET A 32 6.47 -4.93 26.29
CA MET A 32 7.40 -6.05 26.07
C MET A 32 8.68 -5.61 25.36
N ILE A 33 8.59 -4.72 24.37
CA ILE A 33 9.77 -4.18 23.69
C ILE A 33 10.68 -3.44 24.69
N GLN A 34 10.10 -2.63 25.59
CA GLN A 34 10.88 -1.88 26.57
C GLN A 34 11.64 -2.82 27.51
N ASP A 35 10.96 -3.84 28.01
CA ASP A 35 11.51 -4.77 29.00
C ASP A 35 12.59 -5.67 28.41
N ALA A 36 12.36 -6.21 27.21
CA ALA A 36 13.24 -7.19 26.59
C ALA A 36 14.43 -6.56 25.85
N TYR A 37 14.28 -5.33 25.33
CA TYR A 37 15.24 -4.74 24.38
C TYR A 37 15.78 -3.37 24.80
N ALA A 38 15.72 -3.02 26.09
CA ALA A 38 16.28 -1.77 26.62
C ALA A 38 17.74 -1.49 26.20
N ASN A 39 18.55 -2.55 26.00
CA ASN A 39 19.96 -2.50 25.65
C ASN A 39 20.27 -3.07 24.25
N VAL A 40 19.33 -2.93 23.30
CA VAL A 40 19.52 -3.39 21.92
C VAL A 40 20.71 -2.70 21.23
N ALA A 41 21.38 -3.42 20.34
CA ALA A 41 22.55 -2.91 19.62
C ALA A 41 22.15 -1.79 18.62
N PRO A 42 22.97 -0.74 18.48
CA PRO A 42 22.77 0.26 17.44
C PRO A 42 23.01 -0.34 16.05
N LEU A 43 22.36 0.21 15.03
CA LEU A 43 22.69 -0.07 13.64
C LEU A 43 24.00 0.61 13.24
N ASP A 44 24.71 0.01 12.27
CA ASP A 44 25.80 0.71 11.59
C ASP A 44 25.18 1.83 10.72
N PRO A 45 25.47 3.12 11.00
CA PRO A 45 24.87 4.24 10.26
C PRO A 45 25.14 4.20 8.76
N SER A 46 26.22 3.54 8.32
CA SER A 46 26.57 3.41 6.91
C SER A 46 25.69 2.41 6.15
N LEU A 47 24.99 1.53 6.88
CA LEU A 47 24.07 0.54 6.32
C LEU A 47 22.61 1.01 6.34
N VAL A 48 22.31 2.11 7.02
CA VAL A 48 20.95 2.65 7.10
C VAL A 48 20.58 3.32 5.78
N HIS A 49 19.50 2.84 5.17
CA HIS A 49 18.91 3.42 3.97
C HIS A 49 17.38 3.40 4.03
N LYS A 50 16.73 4.01 3.03
CA LYS A 50 15.28 3.90 2.85
C LYS A 50 14.84 2.44 2.86
N ASP A 51 13.73 2.14 3.51
CA ASP A 51 13.14 0.81 3.72
C ASP A 51 13.89 -0.07 4.74
N THR A 52 14.90 0.46 5.44
CA THR A 52 15.51 -0.22 6.59
C THR A 52 14.49 -0.31 7.73
N VAL A 53 14.24 -1.53 8.22
CA VAL A 53 13.44 -1.77 9.42
C VAL A 53 14.35 -1.72 10.64
N CYS A 54 13.93 -1.00 11.68
CA CYS A 54 14.75 -0.74 12.86
C CYS A 54 13.88 -0.54 14.11
N LEU A 55 14.53 -0.42 15.26
CA LEU A 55 13.93 0.22 16.43
C LEU A 55 14.44 1.66 16.53
N ALA A 56 13.58 2.57 16.97
CA ALA A 56 13.95 3.95 17.24
C ALA A 56 13.30 4.43 18.55
N ARG A 57 13.97 5.33 19.27
CA ARG A 57 13.39 5.95 20.45
C ARG A 57 12.51 7.13 20.05
N PHE A 58 11.26 7.14 20.47
CA PHE A 58 10.40 8.32 20.29
C PHE A 58 10.88 9.45 21.20
N THR A 59 10.89 10.69 20.69
CA THR A 59 11.52 11.82 21.41
C THR A 59 10.76 12.17 22.69
N GLU A 60 9.44 12.03 22.70
CA GLU A 60 8.59 12.53 23.79
C GLU A 60 8.68 11.68 25.06
N ASP A 61 8.75 10.35 24.92
CA ASP A 61 8.75 9.41 26.05
C ASP A 61 10.06 8.62 26.20
N SER A 62 10.99 8.75 25.25
CA SER A 62 12.26 8.01 25.20
C SER A 62 12.12 6.46 25.12
N GLN A 63 10.93 5.95 24.80
CA GLN A 63 10.65 4.53 24.64
C GLN A 63 11.02 4.04 23.23
N LEU A 64 11.37 2.76 23.12
CA LEU A 64 11.72 2.09 21.87
C LEU A 64 10.48 1.63 21.12
N TYR A 65 10.44 1.88 19.82
CA TYR A 65 9.32 1.51 18.96
C TYR A 65 9.81 0.87 17.68
N ARG A 66 9.00 0.01 17.07
CA ARG A 66 9.28 -0.48 15.72
C ARG A 66 9.16 0.65 14.73
N SER A 67 10.10 0.69 13.79
CA SER A 67 10.21 1.78 12.84
C SER A 67 10.63 1.31 11.47
N LEU A 68 10.17 2.04 10.46
CA LEU A 68 10.60 1.92 9.07
C LEU A 68 11.24 3.23 8.64
N VAL A 69 12.44 3.19 8.08
CA VAL A 69 13.07 4.36 7.48
C VAL A 69 12.35 4.68 6.17
N VAL A 70 11.65 5.81 6.09
CA VAL A 70 10.90 6.22 4.89
C VAL A 70 11.73 7.07 3.94
N ASP A 71 12.74 7.77 4.47
CA ASP A 71 13.68 8.58 3.70
C ASP A 71 14.96 8.84 4.51
N CYS A 72 16.09 9.08 3.85
CA CYS A 72 17.34 9.50 4.50
C CYS A 72 18.07 10.54 3.65
N CYS A 73 18.52 11.60 4.30
CA CYS A 73 19.32 12.66 3.70
C CYS A 73 20.42 13.09 4.66
N GLN A 74 21.68 13.01 4.20
CA GLN A 74 22.87 13.49 4.95
C GLN A 74 22.97 12.94 6.39
N GLY A 75 22.59 11.68 6.60
CA GLY A 75 22.65 11.00 7.90
C GLY A 75 21.47 11.29 8.84
N ALA A 76 20.53 12.15 8.44
CA ALA A 76 19.23 12.28 9.08
C ALA A 76 18.20 11.44 8.31
N CYS A 77 17.48 10.60 9.03
CA CYS A 77 16.49 9.68 8.48
C CYS A 77 15.10 10.02 9.03
N LYS A 78 14.12 10.11 8.14
CA LYS A 78 12.72 10.15 8.52
C LYS A 78 12.29 8.72 8.81
N VAL A 79 11.86 8.45 10.03
CA VAL A 79 11.36 7.16 10.48
C VAL A 79 9.85 7.22 10.67
N ALA A 80 9.14 6.19 10.26
CA ALA A 80 7.73 5.95 10.56
C ALA A 80 7.63 4.96 11.72
N PHE A 81 6.94 5.32 12.79
CA PHE A 81 6.60 4.40 13.87
C PHE A 81 5.45 3.51 13.41
N VAL A 82 5.76 2.33 12.88
CA VAL A 82 4.81 1.50 12.11
C VAL A 82 3.62 1.02 12.94
N ASP A 83 3.76 1.02 14.26
CA ASP A 83 2.70 0.63 15.18
C ASP A 83 1.78 1.78 15.57
N TYR A 84 2.09 3.03 15.21
CA TYR A 84 1.34 4.23 15.63
C TYR A 84 0.96 5.15 14.47
N GLY A 85 1.80 5.20 13.43
CA GLY A 85 1.57 5.97 12.19
C GLY A 85 2.23 7.35 12.15
N ASN A 86 2.73 7.84 13.28
CA ASN A 86 3.49 9.09 13.34
C ASN A 86 4.93 8.92 12.81
N HIS A 87 5.57 10.04 12.49
CA HIS A 87 6.93 10.07 11.97
C HIS A 87 7.81 11.02 12.78
N GLU A 88 9.11 10.74 12.81
CA GLU A 88 10.13 11.67 13.33
C GLU A 88 11.38 11.67 12.46
N LEU A 89 12.17 12.73 12.58
CA LEU A 89 13.53 12.76 12.06
C LEU A 89 14.49 12.26 13.14
N LYS A 90 15.33 11.28 12.80
CA LYS A 90 16.34 10.71 13.68
C LYS A 90 17.68 10.65 12.96
N PRO A 91 18.81 10.91 13.65
CA PRO A 91 20.12 10.55 13.13
C PRO A 91 20.19 9.03 12.91
N ALA A 92 20.85 8.58 11.83
CA ALA A 92 21.08 7.16 11.59
C ALA A 92 21.81 6.46 12.75
N SER A 93 22.62 7.21 13.51
CA SER A 93 23.30 6.74 14.72
C SER A 93 22.39 6.50 15.93
N GLU A 94 21.13 6.92 15.89
CA GLU A 94 20.14 6.70 16.95
C GLU A 94 19.14 5.58 16.58
N LEU A 95 19.40 4.86 15.50
CA LEU A 95 18.60 3.70 15.09
C LEU A 95 19.25 2.42 15.61
N PHE A 96 18.40 1.48 16.02
CA PHE A 96 18.82 0.22 16.63
C PHE A 96 18.36 -0.96 15.78
N VAL A 97 19.08 -2.07 15.92
CA VAL A 97 18.74 -3.33 15.25
C VAL A 97 17.36 -3.79 15.73
N ILE A 98 16.51 -4.26 14.83
CA ILE A 98 15.26 -4.92 15.19
C ILE A 98 15.48 -6.44 15.32
N PRO A 99 15.19 -7.04 16.49
CA PRO A 99 15.16 -8.49 16.65
C PRO A 99 14.16 -9.13 15.66
N PRO A 100 14.51 -10.23 14.98
CA PRO A 100 13.63 -10.88 14.00
C PRO A 100 12.26 -11.28 14.57
N GLU A 101 12.20 -11.63 15.85
CA GLU A 101 10.96 -12.03 16.54
C GLU A 101 9.94 -10.89 16.57
N LEU A 102 10.41 -9.63 16.59
CA LEU A 102 9.54 -8.47 16.52
C LEU A 102 8.97 -8.22 15.12
N LEU A 103 9.52 -8.86 14.07
CA LEU A 103 9.03 -8.74 12.69
C LEU A 103 7.87 -9.71 12.40
N GLU A 104 7.72 -10.77 13.21
CA GLU A 104 6.64 -11.74 13.05
C GLU A 104 5.26 -11.13 13.37
N GLU A 105 5.23 -10.11 14.22
CA GLU A 105 4.01 -9.41 14.61
C GLU A 105 3.62 -8.38 13.52
N PRO A 106 2.41 -8.41 12.95
CA PRO A 106 2.00 -7.37 12.00
C PRO A 106 1.99 -5.96 12.62
N ALA A 107 2.22 -4.93 11.80
CA ALA A 107 2.09 -3.53 12.22
C ALA A 107 0.71 -3.28 12.84
N PHE A 108 0.66 -2.56 13.95
CA PHE A 108 -0.59 -2.28 14.66
C PHE A 108 -1.39 -1.14 14.03
N ALA A 109 -0.71 -0.16 13.43
CA ALA A 109 -1.36 0.98 12.79
C ALA A 109 -1.82 0.63 11.36
N ILE A 110 -3.09 0.89 11.09
CA ILE A 110 -3.71 0.68 9.79
C ILE A 110 -3.81 2.02 9.07
N HIS A 111 -3.10 2.16 7.95
CA HIS A 111 -3.13 3.39 7.15
C HIS A 111 -4.47 3.53 6.42
N CYS A 112 -5.11 4.68 6.62
CA CYS A 112 -6.46 4.97 6.16
C CYS A 112 -6.59 6.33 5.46
N ASP A 113 -7.62 6.42 4.64
CA ASP A 113 -8.16 7.61 4.00
C ASP A 113 -9.62 7.79 4.47
N ALA A 114 -9.90 8.91 5.14
CA ALA A 114 -11.22 9.26 5.67
C ALA A 114 -11.86 10.43 4.92
N THR A 115 -11.46 10.69 3.67
CA THR A 115 -12.03 11.77 2.84
C THR A 115 -13.54 11.66 2.66
N SER A 116 -14.10 10.45 2.74
CA SER A 116 -15.54 10.19 2.68
C SER A 116 -16.34 10.79 3.84
N THR A 117 -15.70 11.14 4.95
CA THR A 117 -16.37 11.82 6.07
C THR A 117 -16.82 13.24 5.69
N GLY A 118 -16.10 13.88 4.77
CA GLY A 118 -16.29 15.28 4.40
C GLY A 118 -15.82 16.28 5.46
N LEU A 119 -15.15 15.82 6.51
CA LEU A 119 -14.59 16.67 7.56
C LEU A 119 -13.20 17.18 7.17
N ASP A 120 -12.84 18.37 7.62
CA ASP A 120 -11.46 18.84 7.63
C ASP A 120 -10.66 18.18 8.78
N LYS A 121 -9.32 18.32 8.73
CA LYS A 121 -8.40 17.70 9.70
C LYS A 121 -8.71 18.09 11.15
N ASP A 122 -8.97 19.37 11.40
CA ASP A 122 -9.11 19.89 12.77
C ASP A 122 -10.44 19.41 13.37
N THR A 123 -11.53 19.49 12.59
CA THR A 123 -12.82 18.95 12.98
C THR A 123 -12.76 17.43 13.20
N PHE A 124 -12.07 16.69 12.32
CA PHE A 124 -11.91 15.24 12.47
C PHE A 124 -11.16 14.89 13.75
N LEU A 125 -10.06 15.60 14.05
CA LEU A 125 -9.31 15.40 15.29
C LEU A 125 -10.18 15.65 16.53
N GLU A 126 -10.95 16.74 16.55
CA GLU A 126 -11.83 17.08 17.69
C GLU A 126 -12.88 15.99 17.96
N VAL A 127 -13.54 15.49 16.91
CA VAL A 127 -14.62 14.51 17.07
C VAL A 127 -14.14 13.08 17.28
N THR A 128 -12.87 12.78 16.97
CA THR A 128 -12.33 11.41 17.08
C THR A 128 -11.34 11.22 18.23
N ALA A 129 -10.84 12.30 18.83
CA ALA A 129 -9.89 12.23 19.95
C ALA A 129 -10.43 11.38 21.11
N ASP A 130 -9.63 10.38 21.52
CA ASP A 130 -9.93 9.44 22.62
C ASP A 130 -11.28 8.70 22.49
N GLN A 131 -11.86 8.65 21.29
CA GLN A 131 -13.12 7.97 21.05
C GLN A 131 -12.91 6.60 20.40
N LYS A 132 -13.64 5.62 20.92
CA LYS A 132 -13.81 4.34 20.25
C LYS A 132 -14.88 4.51 19.16
N LEU A 133 -14.48 4.34 17.91
CA LEU A 133 -15.33 4.52 16.75
C LEU A 133 -15.68 3.18 16.13
N THR A 134 -16.84 3.11 15.49
CA THR A 134 -17.18 1.98 14.62
C THR A 134 -16.91 2.38 13.18
N CYS A 135 -16.17 1.57 12.42
CA CYS A 135 -15.91 1.84 11.01
C CYS A 135 -15.99 0.58 10.14
N VAL A 136 -16.08 0.79 8.84
CA VAL A 136 -15.90 -0.27 7.84
C VAL A 136 -14.70 0.11 6.98
N PHE A 137 -13.75 -0.82 6.86
CA PHE A 137 -12.64 -0.69 5.92
C PHE A 137 -13.09 -1.10 4.52
N LEU A 138 -12.83 -0.22 3.56
CA LEU A 138 -12.97 -0.46 2.14
C LEU A 138 -11.56 -0.45 1.53
N GLN A 139 -11.33 -1.29 0.53
CA GLN A 139 -10.05 -1.27 -0.17
C GLN A 139 -9.85 0.09 -0.85
N GLY A 140 -8.76 0.77 -0.52
CA GLY A 140 -8.40 2.04 -1.15
C GLY A 140 -7.80 1.86 -2.54
N VAL A 141 -7.63 2.98 -3.24
CA VAL A 141 -7.00 3.03 -4.57
C VAL A 141 -5.48 2.86 -4.46
N ARG A 142 -4.89 3.30 -3.35
CA ARG A 142 -3.46 3.14 -3.05
C ARG A 142 -3.23 1.82 -2.33
N HIS A 143 -2.22 1.08 -2.77
CA HIS A 143 -1.83 -0.16 -2.11
C HIS A 143 -1.48 0.09 -0.63
N GLY A 144 -1.99 -0.76 0.26
CA GLY A 144 -1.76 -0.63 1.71
C GLY A 144 -2.53 0.49 2.40
N VAL A 145 -3.40 1.23 1.71
CA VAL A 145 -4.25 2.27 2.31
C VAL A 145 -5.73 1.87 2.18
N TYR A 146 -6.47 1.90 3.29
CA TYR A 146 -7.89 1.63 3.30
C TYR A 146 -8.72 2.91 3.25
N VAL A 147 -9.77 2.95 2.44
CA VAL A 147 -10.80 3.99 2.60
C VAL A 147 -11.66 3.58 3.79
N VAL A 148 -11.79 4.44 4.79
CA VAL A 148 -12.50 4.14 6.03
C VAL A 148 -13.81 4.91 6.12
N MET A 149 -14.90 4.19 6.35
CA MET A 149 -16.22 4.78 6.60
C MET A 149 -16.57 4.66 8.07
N PHE A 150 -16.54 5.78 8.81
CA PHE A 150 -16.90 5.83 10.22
C PHE A 150 -18.42 5.96 10.39
N ASP A 151 -19.00 5.16 11.26
CA ASP A 151 -20.41 5.29 11.62
C ASP A 151 -20.66 6.64 12.30
N GLY A 152 -21.75 7.32 11.95
CA GLY A 152 -22.12 8.63 12.49
C GLY A 152 -21.27 9.84 12.06
N LEU A 153 -20.12 9.66 11.42
CA LEU A 153 -19.26 10.76 10.94
C LEU A 153 -19.34 11.00 9.42
N ASN A 154 -20.06 10.13 8.70
CA ASN A 154 -20.24 10.27 7.27
C ASN A 154 -21.36 11.30 6.96
N GLY A 155 -20.98 12.52 6.58
CA GLY A 155 -21.79 13.36 5.69
C GLY A 155 -22.91 14.23 6.28
N SER A 156 -22.61 15.15 7.18
CA SER A 156 -23.34 16.43 7.13
C SER A 156 -22.82 17.26 5.95
N LYS A 157 -23.53 17.12 4.82
CA LYS A 157 -23.33 17.75 3.49
C LYS A 157 -22.29 17.10 2.56
N VAL A 158 -22.61 15.91 2.07
CA VAL A 158 -22.16 15.48 0.73
C VAL A 158 -23.16 15.98 -0.31
N THR A 159 -23.06 17.25 -0.70
CA THR A 159 -23.27 17.56 -2.11
C THR A 159 -22.01 17.09 -2.82
N ALA A 160 -22.16 16.13 -3.73
CA ALA A 160 -21.10 15.72 -4.63
C ALA A 160 -20.35 16.96 -5.16
N PRO A 161 -19.03 16.93 -5.32
CA PRO A 161 -18.39 17.95 -6.12
C PRO A 161 -18.89 17.78 -7.55
N THR A 162 -19.91 18.57 -7.92
CA THR A 162 -20.05 19.03 -9.30
C THR A 162 -18.68 19.56 -9.70
N ALA A 163 -18.11 18.95 -10.74
CA ALA A 163 -16.94 19.46 -11.41
C ALA A 163 -17.14 20.95 -11.74
N ASN A 164 -16.58 21.82 -10.91
CA ASN A 164 -16.18 23.15 -11.34
C ASN A 164 -14.73 23.03 -11.75
N CYS A 165 -14.54 22.41 -12.91
CA CYS A 165 -13.48 22.79 -13.81
C CYS A 165 -13.56 24.31 -13.97
N VAL A 166 -12.61 25.02 -13.39
CA VAL A 166 -12.37 26.41 -13.76
C VAL A 166 -11.88 26.33 -15.21
N SER A 167 -12.78 26.63 -16.13
CA SER A 167 -12.51 26.81 -17.53
C SER A 167 -11.52 27.97 -17.68
N TYR A 168 -10.24 27.65 -17.84
CA TYR A 168 -9.30 28.56 -18.46
C TYR A 168 -9.72 28.71 -19.92
N ASN A 169 -10.49 29.75 -20.19
CA ASN A 169 -10.73 30.23 -21.53
C ASN A 169 -9.38 30.66 -22.14
N GLY A 170 -8.95 29.91 -23.15
CA GLY A 170 -8.21 30.43 -24.30
C GLY A 170 -6.77 30.89 -24.08
N LEU A 171 -5.83 29.97 -24.30
CA LEU A 171 -4.62 30.28 -25.08
C LEU A 171 -4.68 29.47 -26.38
N PRO A 172 -4.59 30.11 -27.57
CA PRO A 172 -4.62 29.39 -28.82
C PRO A 172 -3.28 28.70 -29.07
N GLY A 173 -3.28 27.36 -29.21
CA GLY A 173 -2.14 26.67 -29.82
C GLY A 173 -1.68 25.34 -29.23
N TYR A 174 -2.35 24.77 -28.22
CA TYR A 174 -1.99 23.44 -27.72
C TYR A 174 -3.13 22.44 -27.93
N VAL A 175 -2.96 21.54 -28.91
CA VAL A 175 -3.77 20.33 -29.06
C VAL A 175 -3.00 19.21 -28.37
N PRO A 176 -3.41 18.73 -27.19
CA PRO A 176 -2.86 17.50 -26.64
C PRO A 176 -3.30 16.35 -27.55
N PRO A 177 -2.41 15.39 -27.85
CA PRO A 177 -2.79 14.21 -28.62
C PRO A 177 -3.90 13.45 -27.88
N THR A 178 -4.86 13.02 -28.68
CA THR A 178 -6.08 12.28 -28.34
C THR A 178 -5.86 11.13 -27.35
N SER A 179 -6.75 11.10 -26.37
CA SER A 179 -7.08 10.04 -25.41
C SER A 179 -6.68 8.62 -25.81
N THR A 180 -5.63 8.09 -25.17
CA THR A 180 -5.47 6.65 -24.96
C THR A 180 -6.22 6.26 -23.69
N SER A 181 -7.33 5.55 -23.83
CA SER A 181 -8.02 4.90 -22.72
C SER A 181 -7.14 3.77 -22.18
N TYR A 182 -6.51 3.96 -21.03
CA TYR A 182 -5.80 2.89 -20.35
C TYR A 182 -6.80 1.87 -19.80
N ILE A 183 -6.67 0.61 -20.22
CA ILE A 183 -7.44 -0.51 -19.67
C ILE A 183 -6.99 -0.71 -18.23
N GLN A 184 -7.90 -0.59 -17.26
CA GLN A 184 -7.60 -0.88 -15.86
C GLN A 184 -7.76 -2.38 -15.60
N ILE A 185 -6.70 -3.02 -15.12
CA ILE A 185 -6.75 -4.41 -14.64
C ILE A 185 -7.58 -4.41 -13.36
N GLN A 186 -8.72 -5.11 -13.39
CA GLN A 186 -9.51 -5.32 -12.18
C GLN A 186 -8.73 -6.22 -11.22
N GLN A 187 -8.41 -5.68 -10.04
CA GLN A 187 -7.75 -6.45 -9.00
C GLN A 187 -8.76 -7.37 -8.31
N LEU A 188 -8.38 -8.65 -8.20
CA LEU A 188 -9.11 -9.63 -7.40
C LEU A 188 -9.16 -9.15 -5.95
N ARG A 189 -10.37 -9.08 -5.38
CA ARG A 189 -10.61 -8.71 -3.99
C ARG A 189 -10.88 -9.97 -3.18
N LEU A 190 -10.06 -10.21 -2.17
CA LEU A 190 -10.29 -11.24 -1.16
C LEU A 190 -10.68 -10.55 0.13
N ASP A 191 -11.75 -11.03 0.75
CA ASP A 191 -12.22 -10.48 2.02
C ASP A 191 -11.35 -11.03 3.18
N PRO A 192 -10.78 -10.17 4.04
CA PRO A 192 -10.01 -10.63 5.19
C PRO A 192 -10.80 -11.56 6.11
N GLY A 193 -10.17 -12.65 6.55
CA GLY A 193 -10.79 -13.68 7.39
C GLY A 193 -11.53 -14.78 6.62
N CYS A 194 -11.72 -14.63 5.31
CA CYS A 194 -12.24 -15.70 4.46
C CYS A 194 -11.14 -16.73 4.15
N ARG A 195 -11.52 -18.01 4.22
CA ARG A 195 -10.65 -19.11 3.81
C ARG A 195 -10.88 -19.40 2.34
N HIS A 196 -9.84 -19.22 1.53
CA HIS A 196 -9.86 -19.57 0.13
C HIS A 196 -8.90 -20.73 -0.15
N VAL A 197 -9.29 -21.62 -1.05
CA VAL A 197 -8.39 -22.67 -1.55
C VAL A 197 -7.59 -22.07 -2.70
N MET A 198 -6.27 -22.07 -2.57
CA MET A 198 -5.36 -21.49 -3.56
C MET A 198 -4.30 -22.49 -3.99
N TYR A 199 -3.81 -22.30 -5.21
CA TYR A 199 -2.62 -22.97 -5.72
C TYR A 199 -1.51 -21.93 -5.86
N VAL A 200 -0.36 -22.19 -5.25
CA VAL A 200 0.81 -21.33 -5.44
C VAL A 200 1.40 -21.61 -6.81
N THR A 201 1.41 -20.59 -7.68
CA THR A 201 1.80 -20.70 -9.09
C THR A 201 3.20 -20.19 -9.37
N TYR A 202 3.73 -19.32 -8.50
CA TYR A 202 5.10 -18.85 -8.58
C TYR A 202 5.59 -18.46 -7.19
N ILE A 203 6.85 -18.79 -6.89
CA ILE A 203 7.50 -18.41 -5.63
C ILE A 203 8.88 -17.85 -5.98
N GLU A 204 9.14 -16.62 -5.56
CA GLU A 204 10.49 -16.05 -5.55
C GLU A 204 11.06 -16.08 -4.13
N SER A 205 10.22 -15.76 -3.14
CA SER A 205 10.54 -15.86 -1.71
C SER A 205 9.29 -16.14 -0.88
N THR A 206 9.44 -16.26 0.44
CA THR A 206 8.31 -16.35 1.38
C THR A 206 7.49 -15.06 1.44
N GLU A 207 8.06 -13.93 1.00
CA GLU A 207 7.41 -12.62 0.95
C GLU A 207 6.83 -12.32 -0.44
N ILE A 208 7.41 -12.92 -1.49
CA ILE A 208 7.03 -12.70 -2.89
C ILE A 208 6.65 -14.04 -3.51
N PHE A 209 5.36 -14.32 -3.52
CA PHE A 209 4.77 -15.44 -4.25
C PHE A 209 3.45 -15.03 -4.87
N TYR A 210 3.07 -15.73 -5.94
CA TYR A 210 1.78 -15.56 -6.59
C TYR A 210 0.98 -16.85 -6.43
N ALA A 211 -0.31 -16.70 -6.16
CA ALA A 211 -1.23 -17.80 -6.02
C ALA A 211 -2.54 -17.50 -6.75
N GLN A 212 -3.18 -18.54 -7.25
CA GLN A 212 -4.46 -18.46 -7.94
C GLN A 212 -5.56 -19.11 -7.08
N LEU A 213 -6.73 -18.48 -7.04
CA LEU A 213 -7.92 -19.06 -6.43
C LEU A 213 -8.36 -20.30 -7.22
N LYS A 214 -8.65 -21.40 -6.51
CA LYS A 214 -9.18 -22.63 -7.13
C LYS A 214 -10.46 -22.37 -7.93
N GLU A 215 -11.34 -21.50 -7.43
CA GLU A 215 -12.62 -21.18 -8.07
C GLU A 215 -12.47 -20.37 -9.37
N MET A 216 -11.29 -19.80 -9.63
CA MET A 216 -11.01 -19.03 -10.86
C MET A 216 -10.22 -19.83 -11.89
N ALA A 217 -9.96 -21.13 -11.66
CA ALA A 217 -9.18 -21.95 -12.57
C ALA A 217 -9.82 -22.02 -13.97
N ASP A 218 -11.14 -22.27 -14.02
CA ASP A 218 -11.89 -22.35 -15.27
C ASP A 218 -11.91 -21.01 -16.03
N ASP A 219 -12.04 -19.89 -15.30
CA ASP A 219 -11.98 -18.54 -15.90
C ASP A 219 -10.61 -18.26 -16.53
N ILE A 220 -9.52 -18.66 -15.86
CA ILE A 220 -8.15 -18.50 -16.37
C ILE A 220 -7.95 -19.33 -17.64
N GLU A 221 -8.43 -20.57 -17.66
CA GLU A 221 -8.38 -21.44 -18.84
C GLU A 221 -9.22 -20.87 -20.00
N GLN A 222 -10.41 -20.34 -19.69
CA GLN A 222 -11.27 -19.67 -20.67
C GLN A 222 -10.59 -18.43 -21.26
N ILE A 223 -9.92 -17.62 -20.45
CA ILE A 223 -9.16 -16.45 -20.91
C ILE A 223 -8.03 -16.88 -21.85
N SER A 224 -7.25 -17.91 -21.50
CA SER A 224 -6.19 -18.43 -22.37
C SER A 224 -6.75 -18.89 -23.72
N THR A 225 -7.85 -19.65 -23.69
CA THR A 225 -8.52 -20.17 -24.90
C THR A 225 -9.06 -19.04 -25.77
N GLN A 226 -9.67 -18.02 -25.15
CA GLN A 226 -10.18 -16.85 -25.87
C GLN A 226 -9.04 -16.06 -26.52
N LEU A 227 -7.95 -15.82 -25.79
CA LEU A 227 -6.77 -15.14 -26.34
C LEU A 227 -6.17 -15.92 -27.50
N GLU A 228 -6.13 -17.25 -27.43
CA GLU A 228 -5.67 -18.08 -28.54
C GLU A 228 -6.57 -17.93 -29.77
N ALA A 229 -7.88 -18.00 -29.59
CA ALA A 229 -8.86 -17.85 -30.68
C ALA A 229 -8.79 -16.47 -31.33
N GLU A 230 -8.60 -15.42 -30.53
CA GLU A 230 -8.55 -14.03 -31.00
C GLU A 230 -7.14 -13.63 -31.50
N SER A 231 -6.09 -14.37 -31.15
CA SER A 231 -4.69 -14.00 -31.44
C SER A 231 -4.41 -13.72 -32.92
N SER A 232 -5.07 -14.46 -33.83
CA SER A 232 -4.91 -14.29 -35.28
C SER A 232 -5.53 -12.98 -35.81
N SER A 233 -6.42 -12.37 -35.04
CA SER A 233 -7.09 -11.10 -35.36
C SER A 233 -6.48 -9.89 -34.66
N LEU A 234 -5.60 -10.12 -33.66
CA LEU A 234 -4.93 -9.06 -32.91
C LEU A 234 -3.71 -8.56 -33.68
N ALA A 235 -3.53 -7.24 -33.72
CA ALA A 235 -2.35 -6.63 -34.33
C ALA A 235 -1.11 -6.89 -33.46
N LEU A 236 -0.04 -7.35 -34.10
CA LEU A 236 1.25 -7.50 -33.41
C LEU A 236 1.79 -6.11 -33.07
N LEU A 237 2.13 -5.90 -31.80
CA LEU A 237 2.77 -4.66 -31.36
C LEU A 237 4.24 -4.66 -31.80
N SER A 238 4.71 -3.53 -32.35
CA SER A 238 6.14 -3.36 -32.58
C SER A 238 6.84 -3.06 -31.26
N PRO A 239 8.15 -3.34 -31.12
CA PRO A 239 8.89 -3.00 -29.90
C PRO A 239 8.81 -1.53 -29.50
N ALA A 240 8.60 -0.63 -30.47
CA ALA A 240 8.44 0.81 -30.22
C ALA A 240 7.09 1.18 -29.60
N ASP A 241 6.07 0.32 -29.74
CA ASP A 241 4.74 0.54 -29.20
C ASP A 241 4.59 0.02 -27.75
N ILE A 242 5.57 -0.75 -27.27
CA ILE A 242 5.56 -1.34 -25.92
C ILE A 242 6.10 -0.32 -24.92
N VAL A 243 5.19 0.41 -24.27
CA VAL A 243 5.50 1.32 -23.16
C VAL A 243 5.24 0.62 -21.82
N PRO A 244 5.98 0.89 -20.73
CA PRO A 244 5.70 0.31 -19.42
C PRO A 244 4.26 0.58 -18.96
N GLY A 245 3.61 -0.44 -18.41
CA GLY A 245 2.20 -0.38 -17.99
C GLY A 245 1.20 -0.72 -19.10
N LEU A 246 1.65 -1.03 -20.32
CA LEU A 246 0.78 -1.45 -21.42
C LEU A 246 0.25 -2.86 -21.17
N ALA A 247 -1.07 -3.01 -21.14
CA ALA A 247 -1.73 -4.30 -21.13
C ALA A 247 -1.57 -4.98 -22.49
N VAL A 248 -1.05 -6.19 -22.48
CA VAL A 248 -0.75 -6.97 -23.69
C VAL A 248 -1.27 -8.39 -23.57
N ALA A 249 -1.55 -9.03 -24.71
CA ALA A 249 -1.63 -10.49 -24.77
C ALA A 249 -0.25 -11.01 -25.20
N CYS A 250 0.31 -11.96 -24.46
CA CYS A 250 1.59 -12.57 -24.78
C CYS A 250 1.48 -14.10 -24.78
N ARG A 251 2.40 -14.75 -25.50
CA ARG A 251 2.47 -16.21 -25.57
C ARG A 251 3.71 -16.69 -24.85
N TYR A 252 3.54 -17.58 -23.88
CA TYR A 252 4.62 -18.18 -23.10
C TYR A 252 4.43 -19.70 -23.06
N GLU A 253 5.48 -20.45 -23.38
CA GLU A 253 5.45 -21.93 -23.44
C GLU A 253 4.25 -22.53 -24.21
N GLY A 254 3.82 -21.84 -25.28
CA GLY A 254 2.72 -22.29 -26.13
C GLY A 254 1.34 -21.79 -25.71
N THR A 255 1.18 -21.30 -24.48
CA THR A 255 -0.09 -20.83 -23.89
C THR A 255 -0.20 -19.31 -23.97
N TRP A 256 -1.42 -18.79 -24.15
CA TRP A 256 -1.68 -17.35 -24.21
C TRP A 256 -2.06 -16.78 -22.84
N TYR A 257 -1.48 -15.63 -22.50
CA TYR A 257 -1.67 -14.95 -21.23
C TYR A 257 -1.95 -13.47 -21.43
N ARG A 258 -2.64 -12.88 -20.45
CA ARG A 258 -2.65 -11.43 -20.27
C ARG A 258 -1.37 -11.02 -19.53
N GLY A 259 -0.69 -10.01 -20.03
CA GLY A 259 0.52 -9.45 -19.45
C GLY A 259 0.43 -7.94 -19.31
N CYS A 260 1.36 -7.39 -18.53
CA CYS A 260 1.60 -5.97 -18.45
C CYS A 260 3.09 -5.75 -18.73
N SER A 261 3.44 -4.87 -19.65
CA SER A 261 4.85 -4.54 -19.92
C SER A 261 5.49 -3.89 -18.70
N GLY A 262 6.56 -4.49 -18.18
CA GLY A 262 7.37 -3.88 -17.12
C GLY A 262 8.26 -2.76 -17.66
N PRO A 263 8.92 -1.98 -16.77
CA PRO A 263 10.07 -1.18 -17.19
C PRO A 263 11.10 -2.09 -17.87
N ALA A 264 11.76 -1.59 -18.92
CA ALA A 264 12.85 -2.32 -19.56
C ALA A 264 13.89 -2.65 -18.48
N TRP A 265 14.03 -3.94 -18.17
CA TRP A 265 15.13 -4.41 -17.32
C TRP A 265 16.44 -3.92 -17.94
N PRO A 266 17.39 -3.36 -17.16
CA PRO A 266 18.71 -3.09 -17.71
C PRO A 266 19.22 -4.41 -18.28
N THR A 267 19.37 -4.46 -19.59
CA THR A 267 19.91 -5.62 -20.30
C THR A 267 21.26 -5.91 -19.68
N SER A 268 21.34 -6.97 -18.89
CA SER A 268 22.60 -7.63 -18.64
C SER A 268 23.11 -8.06 -20.02
N PRO A 269 24.32 -7.68 -20.43
CA PRO A 269 24.85 -8.13 -21.71
C PRO A 269 25.06 -9.65 -21.61
N GLY A 270 24.18 -10.39 -22.29
CA GLY A 270 24.35 -11.81 -22.54
C GLY A 270 23.43 -12.72 -21.75
N LEU A 271 22.17 -12.81 -22.17
CA LEU A 271 21.50 -14.12 -22.29
C LEU A 271 20.51 -14.03 -23.46
N ASP A 272 21.00 -14.42 -24.65
CA ASP A 272 20.15 -14.95 -25.71
C ASP A 272 19.52 -16.25 -25.19
N ARG A 273 18.19 -16.29 -25.10
CA ARG A 273 17.30 -17.33 -25.65
C ARG A 273 15.87 -17.20 -25.13
#